data_AF-U6DQX2-F1
#
_entry.id   AF-U6DQX2-F1
#
_cell.length_a   1.000
_cell.length_b   1.000
_cell.length_c   1.000
_cell.angle_alpha   90.00
_cell.angle_beta   90.00
_cell.angle_gamma   90.00
#
_symmetry.space_group_name_H-M   'P 1'
#
loop_
_entity.id
_entity.type
_entity.pdbx_description
1 polymer ?
#
loop_
_entity_poly.entity_id
_entity_poly.type
_entity_poly.pdbx_seq_one_letter_code
_entity_poly.pdbx_strand_id
1 'polypeptide(L)'
;MMNRFRKWLYKPKRSDPQLLAQFYYADEELNQVAAELDSLDGRKDPQRCTLLVSQFRSCQDNVLNIINQIMDVCIPQDRAPRDFCVKFPEEIRHDNLAGQLWFGAECLAAGSIIMNRELESMAMRPLAKELTRSLEDVRGALRDQALRDLHTYTEKMREALRHFDVLFAEFELS
;
A
#
# COMPACT_ATOMS: atom_id res chain seq x y z
N MET A 1 -15.23 10.78 -21.57
CA MET A 1 -16.00 9.60 -22.04
C MET A 1 -15.08 8.51 -22.63
N MET A 2 -14.13 8.84 -23.51
CA MET A 2 -13.14 7.91 -24.11
C MET A 2 -12.27 7.12 -23.12
N ASN A 3 -11.88 7.70 -21.97
CA ASN A 3 -11.06 6.99 -20.98
C ASN A 3 -11.79 5.82 -20.29
N ARG A 4 -13.11 5.89 -20.11
CA ARG A 4 -13.87 4.77 -19.49
C ARG A 4 -14.02 3.59 -20.45
N PHE A 5 -14.22 3.86 -21.74
CA PHE A 5 -14.32 2.82 -22.77
C PHE A 5 -12.99 2.09 -23.01
N ARG A 6 -11.85 2.80 -22.98
CA ARG A 6 -10.52 2.16 -23.02
C ARG A 6 -10.27 1.30 -21.76
N LYS A 7 -10.56 1.81 -20.57
CA LYS A 7 -10.41 1.05 -19.31
C LYS A 7 -11.23 -0.25 -19.29
N TRP A 8 -12.37 -0.29 -19.96
CA TRP A 8 -13.20 -1.51 -20.05
C TRP A 8 -12.63 -2.55 -21.03
N LEU A 9 -12.05 -2.13 -22.16
CA LEU A 9 -11.48 -3.04 -23.17
C LEU A 9 -10.16 -3.69 -22.75
N TYR A 10 -9.37 -3.02 -21.92
CA TYR A 10 -8.05 -3.50 -21.48
C TYR A 10 -8.02 -3.99 -20.03
N LYS A 11 -9.19 -4.33 -19.46
CA LYS A 11 -9.24 -4.89 -18.12
C LYS A 11 -8.54 -6.26 -18.12
N PRO A 12 -7.56 -6.49 -17.21
CA PRO A 12 -6.94 -7.81 -17.05
C PRO A 12 -7.98 -8.89 -16.75
N LYS A 13 -7.66 -10.16 -17.03
CA LYS A 13 -8.51 -11.28 -16.58
C LYS A 13 -8.24 -11.55 -15.11
N ARG A 14 -9.30 -11.82 -14.32
CA ARG A 14 -9.16 -12.11 -12.87
C ARG A 14 -8.33 -13.36 -12.57
N SER A 15 -8.27 -14.30 -13.51
CA SER A 15 -7.47 -15.52 -13.40
C SER A 15 -6.04 -15.37 -13.96
N ASP A 16 -5.64 -14.17 -14.40
CA ASP A 16 -4.30 -13.95 -14.95
C ASP A 16 -3.26 -14.00 -13.81
N PRO A 17 -2.22 -14.85 -13.91
CA PRO A 17 -1.24 -15.00 -12.85
C PRO A 17 -0.23 -13.84 -12.78
N GLN A 18 -0.22 -12.91 -13.72
CA GLN A 18 0.73 -11.81 -13.72
C GLN A 18 0.51 -10.85 -12.54
N LEU A 19 1.61 -10.41 -11.92
CA LEU A 19 1.57 -9.55 -10.73
C LEU A 19 0.80 -8.25 -10.97
N LEU A 20 0.90 -7.63 -12.16
CA LEU A 20 0.12 -6.43 -12.49
C LEU A 20 -1.39 -6.70 -12.56
N ALA A 21 -1.81 -7.89 -12.99
CA ALA A 21 -3.21 -8.27 -12.98
C ALA A 21 -3.69 -8.53 -11.56
N GLN A 22 -2.90 -9.26 -10.77
CA GLN A 22 -3.18 -9.49 -9.35
C GLN A 22 -3.30 -8.15 -8.58
N PHE A 23 -2.35 -7.24 -8.81
CA PHE A 23 -2.34 -5.91 -8.22
C PHE A 23 -3.60 -5.13 -8.59
N TYR A 24 -3.98 -5.12 -9.87
CA TYR A 24 -5.17 -4.40 -10.33
C TYR A 24 -6.43 -4.82 -9.55
N TYR A 25 -6.62 -6.12 -9.34
CA TYR A 25 -7.80 -6.62 -8.63
C TYR A 25 -7.72 -6.41 -7.12
N ALA A 26 -6.55 -6.59 -6.50
CA ALA A 26 -6.36 -6.30 -5.08
C ALA A 26 -6.61 -4.82 -4.77
N ASP A 27 -6.16 -3.92 -5.65
CA ASP A 27 -6.36 -2.49 -5.51
C ASP A 27 -7.82 -2.07 -5.74
N GLU A 28 -8.54 -2.68 -6.70
CA GLU A 28 -9.98 -2.46 -6.87
C GLU A 28 -10.78 -2.92 -5.65
N GLU A 29 -10.44 -4.07 -5.06
CA GLU A 29 -11.07 -4.57 -3.85
C GLU A 29 -10.84 -3.62 -2.67
N LEU A 30 -9.60 -3.15 -2.48
CA LEU A 30 -9.27 -2.14 -1.47
C LEU A 30 -10.11 -0.87 -1.63
N ASN A 31 -10.21 -0.33 -2.84
CA ASN A 31 -11.00 0.87 -3.13
C ASN A 31 -12.51 0.64 -2.91
N GLN A 32 -13.01 -0.55 -3.21
CA GLN A 32 -14.41 -0.90 -2.97
C GLN A 32 -14.73 -0.91 -1.46
N VAL A 33 -13.89 -1.55 -0.65
CA VAL A 33 -14.07 -1.58 0.81
C VAL A 33 -13.92 -0.19 1.42
N ALA A 34 -12.97 0.62 0.93
CA ALA A 34 -12.81 2.01 1.35
C ALA A 34 -14.08 2.84 1.11
N ALA A 35 -14.64 2.76 -0.11
CA ALA A 35 -15.86 3.47 -0.46
C ALA A 35 -17.06 3.01 0.38
N GLU A 36 -17.13 1.73 0.72
CA GLU A 36 -18.16 1.21 1.61
C GLU A 36 -18.03 1.78 3.03
N LEU A 37 -16.81 1.77 3.59
CA LEU A 37 -16.50 2.39 4.88
C LEU A 37 -16.87 3.88 4.93
N ASP A 38 -16.52 4.65 3.90
CA ASP A 38 -16.82 6.08 3.82
C ASP A 38 -18.33 6.38 3.82
N SER A 39 -19.13 5.45 3.28
CA SER A 39 -20.59 5.58 3.21
C SER A 39 -21.33 5.05 4.45
N LEU A 40 -20.62 4.35 5.36
CA LEU A 40 -21.21 3.67 6.50
C LEU A 40 -21.40 4.62 7.69
N ASP A 41 -22.60 4.62 8.26
CA ASP A 41 -22.85 5.19 9.58
C ASP A 41 -22.50 4.16 10.67
N GLY A 42 -21.23 4.13 11.07
CA GLY A 42 -20.72 3.15 12.04
C GLY A 42 -21.38 3.21 13.43
N ARG A 43 -22.12 4.28 13.77
CA ARG A 43 -22.91 4.35 15.01
C ARG A 43 -24.20 3.54 14.91
N LYS A 44 -24.77 3.42 13.71
CA LYS A 44 -25.98 2.65 13.45
C LYS A 44 -25.69 1.16 13.27
N ASP A 45 -24.53 0.81 12.73
CA ASP A 45 -24.11 -0.58 12.53
C ASP A 45 -22.63 -0.81 12.94
N PRO A 46 -22.34 -0.89 14.26
CA PRO A 46 -20.99 -1.08 14.76
C PRO A 46 -20.36 -2.43 14.36
N GLN A 47 -21.19 -3.47 14.18
CA GLN A 47 -20.72 -4.80 13.79
C GLN A 47 -20.22 -4.80 12.35
N ARG A 48 -20.99 -4.23 11.41
CA ARG A 48 -20.55 -4.06 10.02
C ARG A 48 -19.33 -3.15 9.91
N CYS A 49 -19.26 -2.09 10.72
CA CYS A 49 -18.09 -1.22 10.79
C CYS A 49 -16.82 -2.02 11.16
N THR A 50 -16.90 -2.84 12.21
CA THR A 50 -15.79 -3.69 12.65
C THR A 50 -15.36 -4.67 11.56
N LEU A 51 -16.33 -5.31 10.88
CA LEU A 51 -16.04 -6.24 9.79
C LEU A 51 -15.36 -5.54 8.61
N LEU A 52 -15.88 -4.40 8.17
CA LEU A 52 -15.32 -3.65 7.04
C LEU A 52 -13.93 -3.09 7.36
N VAL A 53 -13.68 -2.63 8.59
CA VAL A 53 -12.33 -2.24 9.02
C VAL A 53 -11.38 -3.43 8.95
N SER A 54 -11.79 -4.61 9.44
CA SER A 54 -10.98 -5.83 9.34
C SER A 54 -10.71 -6.23 7.89
N GLN A 55 -11.71 -6.12 7.01
CA GLN A 55 -11.56 -6.43 5.59
C GLN A 55 -10.62 -5.43 4.91
N PHE A 56 -10.76 -4.14 5.23
CA PHE A 56 -9.90 -3.08 4.71
C PHE A 56 -8.44 -3.35 5.04
N ARG A 57 -8.14 -3.79 6.28
CA ARG A 57 -6.78 -4.22 6.65
C ARG A 57 -6.26 -5.36 5.79
N SER A 58 -7.07 -6.41 5.63
CA SER A 58 -6.68 -7.54 4.81
C SER A 58 -6.41 -7.13 3.36
N CYS A 59 -7.17 -6.17 2.82
CA CYS A 59 -6.93 -5.63 1.49
C CYS A 59 -5.63 -4.80 1.43
N GLN A 60 -5.35 -3.97 2.44
CA GLN A 60 -4.10 -3.22 2.54
C GLN A 60 -2.89 -4.15 2.57
N ASP A 61 -2.92 -5.19 3.40
CA ASP A 61 -1.87 -6.22 3.48
C ASP A 61 -1.66 -6.91 2.13
N ASN A 62 -2.74 -7.31 1.46
CA ASN A 62 -2.67 -7.97 0.16
C ASN A 62 -2.04 -7.05 -0.91
N VAL A 63 -2.43 -5.78 -0.96
CA VAL A 63 -1.85 -4.79 -1.89
C VAL A 63 -0.35 -4.63 -1.64
N LEU A 64 0.07 -4.45 -0.38
CA LEU A 64 1.50 -4.32 -0.06
C LEU A 64 2.29 -5.59 -0.37
N ASN A 65 1.71 -6.77 -0.13
CA ASN A 65 2.36 -8.04 -0.47
C ASN A 65 2.61 -8.17 -1.97
N ILE A 66 1.65 -7.77 -2.81
CA ILE A 66 1.82 -7.79 -4.27
C ILE A 66 2.84 -6.71 -4.70
N ILE A 67 2.81 -5.51 -4.11
CA ILE A 67 3.82 -4.46 -4.38
C ILE A 67 5.21 -4.98 -4.04
N ASN A 68 5.40 -5.65 -2.90
CA ASN A 68 6.68 -6.25 -2.51
C ASN A 68 7.16 -7.28 -3.55
N GLN A 69 6.28 -8.19 -4.01
CA GLN A 69 6.62 -9.13 -5.08
C GLN A 69 6.98 -8.43 -6.39
N ILE A 70 6.28 -7.34 -6.74
CA ILE A 70 6.62 -6.52 -7.90
C ILE A 70 8.01 -5.90 -7.73
N MET A 71 8.35 -5.40 -6.54
CA MET A 71 9.68 -4.85 -6.25
C MET A 71 10.78 -5.91 -6.37
N ASP A 72 10.53 -7.14 -5.91
CA ASP A 72 11.47 -8.26 -6.07
C ASP A 72 11.79 -8.55 -7.54
N VAL A 73 10.82 -8.34 -8.44
CA VAL A 73 11.01 -8.52 -9.90
C VAL A 73 11.60 -7.27 -10.56
N CYS A 74 11.17 -6.08 -10.15
CA CYS A 74 11.46 -4.82 -10.85
C CYS A 74 12.76 -4.16 -10.40
N ILE A 75 13.09 -4.27 -9.11
CA ILE A 75 14.19 -3.52 -8.51
C ILE A 75 15.00 -4.40 -7.54
N PRO A 76 15.36 -5.64 -7.91
CA PRO A 76 15.97 -6.60 -6.99
C PRO A 76 17.28 -6.13 -6.35
N GLN A 77 18.03 -5.28 -7.05
CA GLN A 77 19.33 -4.77 -6.59
C GLN A 77 19.26 -3.35 -6.02
N ASP A 78 18.11 -2.69 -6.13
CA ASP A 78 17.92 -1.30 -5.70
C ASP A 78 17.03 -1.20 -4.45
N ARG A 79 16.79 -2.34 -3.77
CA ARG A 79 16.01 -2.36 -2.52
C ARG A 79 16.77 -1.65 -1.42
N ALA A 80 16.05 -0.84 -0.64
CA ALA A 80 16.58 -0.18 0.54
C ALA A 80 17.00 -1.23 1.59
N PRO A 81 18.21 -1.09 2.17
CA PRO A 81 18.73 -2.06 3.13
C PRO A 81 17.89 -2.04 4.41
N ARG A 82 17.58 -3.24 4.90
CA ARG A 82 16.83 -3.46 6.15
C ARG A 82 17.69 -4.14 7.20
N ASP A 83 18.99 -3.84 7.20
CA ASP A 83 19.98 -4.44 8.12
C ASP A 83 19.63 -4.19 9.59
N PHE A 84 18.82 -3.18 9.89
CA PHE A 84 18.30 -2.96 11.23
C PHE A 84 17.39 -4.09 11.73
N CYS A 85 16.73 -4.84 10.84
CA CYS A 85 15.82 -5.94 11.19
C CYS A 85 16.52 -7.05 11.99
N VAL A 86 17.83 -7.25 11.82
CA VAL A 86 18.60 -8.26 12.60
C VAL A 86 18.72 -7.91 14.08
N LYS A 87 18.41 -6.66 14.44
CA LYS A 87 18.42 -6.18 15.84
C LYS A 87 17.08 -6.43 16.54
N PHE A 88 16.05 -6.84 15.81
CA PHE A 88 14.73 -7.12 16.35
C PHE A 88 14.53 -8.65 16.44
N PRO A 89 13.98 -9.16 17.55
CA PRO A 89 13.61 -10.57 17.66
C PRO A 89 12.70 -11.02 16.53
N GLU A 90 12.80 -12.28 16.10
CA GLU A 90 11.96 -12.83 15.03
C GLU A 90 10.47 -12.76 15.37
N GLU A 91 10.12 -12.77 16.65
CA GLU A 91 8.75 -12.59 17.12
C GLU A 91 8.17 -11.22 16.76
N ILE A 92 8.99 -10.17 16.61
CA ILE A 92 8.52 -8.83 16.18
C ILE A 92 8.29 -8.78 14.67
N ARG A 93 8.91 -9.70 13.92
CA ARG A 93 8.72 -9.88 12.47
C ARG A 93 7.43 -10.66 12.22
N HIS A 94 6.31 -10.17 12.77
CA HIS A 94 5.00 -10.76 12.58
C HIS A 94 4.55 -10.67 11.12
N ASP A 95 3.77 -11.65 10.68
CA ASP A 95 2.95 -11.54 9.47
C ASP A 95 2.07 -10.27 9.60
N ASN A 96 2.05 -9.43 8.58
CA ASN A 96 1.31 -8.14 8.49
C ASN A 96 1.97 -6.90 9.11
N LEU A 97 3.27 -6.92 9.48
CA LEU A 97 3.97 -5.71 9.93
C LEU A 97 3.88 -4.57 8.91
N ALA A 98 3.99 -4.88 7.62
CA ALA A 98 3.95 -3.88 6.56
C ALA A 98 2.60 -3.11 6.51
N GLY A 99 1.46 -3.80 6.63
CA GLY A 99 0.16 -3.12 6.65
C GLY A 99 -0.09 -2.35 7.94
N GLN A 100 0.44 -2.81 9.07
CA GLN A 100 0.41 -2.04 10.33
C GLN A 100 1.19 -0.72 10.20
N LEU A 101 2.35 -0.76 9.56
CA LEU A 101 3.18 0.42 9.31
C LEU A 101 2.51 1.39 8.34
N TRP A 102 1.92 0.90 7.25
CA TRP A 102 1.11 1.74 6.37
C TRP A 102 -0.01 2.42 7.16
N PHE A 103 -0.76 1.68 7.97
CA PHE A 103 -1.79 2.31 8.79
C PHE A 103 -1.24 3.35 9.78
N GLY A 104 -0.12 3.04 10.44
CA GLY A 104 0.56 3.96 11.33
C GLY A 104 0.93 5.26 10.61
N ALA A 105 1.47 5.15 9.40
CA ALA A 105 1.78 6.29 8.56
C ALA A 105 0.52 7.10 8.18
N GLU A 106 -0.58 6.45 7.79
CA GLU A 106 -1.86 7.12 7.51
C GLU A 106 -2.38 7.90 8.72
N CYS A 107 -2.34 7.28 9.91
CA CYS A 107 -2.74 7.92 11.16
C CYS A 107 -1.89 9.16 11.46
N LEU A 108 -0.56 9.02 11.42
CA LEU A 108 0.36 10.12 11.68
C LEU A 108 0.18 11.26 10.67
N ALA A 109 0.02 10.92 9.38
CA ALA A 109 -0.23 11.87 8.31
C ALA A 109 -1.54 12.63 8.51
N ALA A 110 -2.58 11.95 9.02
CA ALA A 110 -3.88 12.53 9.38
C ALA A 110 -3.84 13.38 10.67
N GLY A 111 -2.73 13.38 11.41
CA GLY A 111 -2.55 14.19 12.61
C GLY A 111 -2.71 13.46 13.94
N SER A 112 -2.92 12.13 13.91
CA SER A 112 -2.91 11.30 15.12
C SER A 112 -1.54 11.37 15.81
N ILE A 113 -1.54 11.04 17.11
CA ILE A 113 -0.37 11.06 17.97
C ILE A 113 -0.25 9.71 18.67
N ILE A 114 0.96 9.15 18.69
CA ILE A 114 1.27 7.96 19.47
C ILE A 114 1.26 8.34 20.95
N MET A 115 0.49 7.60 21.74
CA MET A 115 0.33 7.85 23.17
C MET A 115 1.70 7.87 23.87
N ASN A 116 1.93 8.91 24.68
CA ASN A 116 3.19 9.15 25.39
C ASN A 116 4.42 9.37 24.48
N ARG A 117 4.23 9.66 23.18
CA ARG A 117 5.30 9.92 22.19
C ARG A 117 4.96 11.08 21.25
N GLU A 118 4.59 12.23 21.83
CA GLU A 118 4.14 13.41 21.09
C GLU A 118 5.22 14.00 20.18
N LEU A 119 6.44 14.18 20.71
CA LEU A 119 7.57 14.76 20.00
C LEU A 119 8.01 13.87 18.84
N GLU A 120 8.08 12.56 19.06
CA GLU A 120 8.40 11.58 18.03
C GLU A 120 7.32 11.55 16.96
N SER A 121 6.03 11.57 17.35
CA SER A 121 4.92 11.63 16.39
C SER A 121 4.99 12.88 15.50
N MET A 122 5.36 14.03 16.07
CA MET A 122 5.55 15.27 15.32
C MET A 122 6.74 15.18 14.37
N ALA A 123 7.85 14.57 14.80
CA ALA A 123 9.05 14.39 13.99
C ALA A 123 8.86 13.40 12.85
N MET A 124 8.09 12.32 13.06
CA MET A 124 7.79 11.30 12.04
C MET A 124 6.72 11.75 11.03
N ARG A 125 5.88 12.73 11.38
CA ARG A 125 4.73 13.14 10.55
C ARG A 125 5.09 13.56 9.11
N PRO A 126 6.17 14.31 8.83
CA PRO A 126 6.58 14.61 7.46
C PRO A 126 6.87 13.35 6.64
N LEU A 127 7.63 12.41 7.22
CA LEU A 127 7.95 11.14 6.59
C LEU A 127 6.68 10.30 6.35
N ALA A 128 5.76 10.26 7.31
CA ALA A 128 4.47 9.58 7.16
C ALA A 128 3.63 10.13 6.00
N LYS A 129 3.59 11.47 5.83
CA LYS A 129 2.91 12.13 4.69
C LYS A 129 3.57 11.82 3.36
N GLU A 130 4.89 11.80 3.32
CA GLU A 130 5.63 11.49 2.09
C GLU A 130 5.47 10.01 1.72
N LEU A 131 5.56 9.11 2.69
CA LEU A 131 5.35 7.68 2.51
C LEU A 131 3.95 7.36 1.96
N THR A 132 2.91 7.90 2.60
CA THR A 132 1.52 7.70 2.15
C THR A 132 1.29 8.26 0.75
N ARG A 133 1.90 9.41 0.41
CA ARG A 133 1.83 9.98 -0.93
C ARG A 133 2.54 9.11 -1.97
N SER A 134 3.74 8.64 -1.65
CA SER A 134 4.56 7.79 -2.50
C SER A 134 3.85 6.46 -2.82
N LEU A 135 3.19 5.86 -1.83
CA LEU A 135 2.38 4.67 -2.03
C LEU A 135 1.20 4.91 -2.99
N GLU A 136 0.51 6.05 -2.88
CA GLU A 136 -0.54 6.40 -3.84
C GLU A 136 -0.01 6.59 -5.27
N ASP A 137 1.18 7.18 -5.41
CA ASP A 137 1.83 7.35 -6.71
C ASP A 137 2.24 5.97 -7.31
N VAL A 138 2.74 5.05 -6.49
CA VAL A 138 2.99 3.64 -6.88
C VAL A 138 1.69 2.96 -7.32
N ARG A 139 0.64 3.03 -6.50
CA ARG A 139 -0.66 2.41 -6.82
C ARG A 139 -1.22 2.95 -8.13
N GLY A 140 -1.13 4.26 -8.35
CA GLY A 140 -1.49 4.93 -9.59
C GLY A 140 -0.73 4.39 -10.81
N ALA A 141 0.60 4.33 -10.71
CA ALA A 141 1.47 3.87 -11.78
C ALA A 141 1.23 2.39 -12.14
N LEU A 142 1.12 1.51 -11.14
CA LEU A 142 0.87 0.08 -11.34
C LEU A 142 -0.51 -0.16 -11.97
N ARG A 143 -1.56 0.53 -11.49
CA ARG A 143 -2.92 0.41 -12.03
C ARG A 143 -3.00 0.86 -13.49
N ASP A 144 -2.37 1.99 -13.80
CA ASP A 144 -2.34 2.52 -15.17
C ASP A 144 -1.56 1.59 -16.11
N GLN A 145 -0.49 0.96 -15.64
CA GLN A 145 0.26 -0.02 -16.42
C GLN A 145 -0.52 -1.31 -16.62
N ALA A 146 -1.21 -1.82 -15.59
CA ALA A 146 -2.00 -3.05 -15.68
C ALA A 146 -3.11 -2.96 -16.75
N LEU A 147 -3.61 -1.75 -17.01
CA LEU A 147 -4.59 -1.47 -18.06
C LEU A 147 -3.97 -1.24 -19.46
N ARG A 148 -2.65 -1.26 -19.58
CA ARG A 148 -1.92 -1.01 -20.85
C ARG A 148 -1.19 -2.26 -21.31
N ASP A 149 -0.34 -2.80 -20.45
CA ASP A 149 0.48 -3.97 -20.72
C ASP A 149 0.93 -4.62 -19.40
N LEU A 150 0.54 -5.88 -19.22
CA LEU A 150 0.82 -6.67 -18.03
C LEU A 150 2.25 -7.22 -17.99
N HIS A 151 2.95 -7.23 -19.13
CA HIS A 151 4.26 -7.87 -19.27
C HIS A 151 5.44 -6.90 -19.07
N THR A 152 5.19 -5.59 -19.04
CA THR A 152 6.24 -4.58 -19.02
C THR A 152 6.18 -3.73 -17.76
N TYR A 153 7.32 -3.59 -17.10
CA TYR A 153 7.53 -2.63 -16.01
C TYR A 153 8.35 -1.44 -16.52
N THR A 154 7.69 -0.28 -16.62
CA THR A 154 8.30 0.95 -17.13
C THR A 154 9.31 1.55 -16.15
N GLU A 155 10.26 2.36 -16.64
CA GLU A 155 11.23 3.03 -15.77
C GLU A 155 10.55 3.95 -14.74
N LYS A 156 9.48 4.64 -15.14
CA LYS A 156 8.66 5.45 -14.23
C LYS A 156 8.13 4.63 -13.04
N MET A 157 7.73 3.39 -13.26
CA MET A 157 7.29 2.51 -12.17
C MET A 157 8.45 2.11 -11.28
N ARG A 158 9.61 1.78 -11.86
CA ARG A 158 10.82 1.43 -11.12
C ARG A 158 11.29 2.58 -10.24
N GLU A 159 11.27 3.82 -10.75
CA GLU A 159 11.55 5.03 -9.97
C GLU A 159 10.58 5.22 -8.80
N ALA A 160 9.28 5.11 -9.06
CA ALA A 160 8.26 5.23 -8.00
C ALA A 160 8.42 4.13 -6.92
N LEU A 161 8.67 2.89 -7.34
CA LEU A 161 8.90 1.76 -6.42
C LEU A 161 10.16 1.95 -5.58
N ARG A 162 11.28 2.41 -6.17
CA ARG A 162 12.52 2.70 -5.43
C ARG A 162 12.30 3.78 -4.39
N HIS A 163 11.63 4.88 -4.77
CA HIS A 163 11.36 5.97 -3.85
C HIS A 163 10.45 5.51 -2.69
N PHE A 164 9.39 4.75 -3.00
CA PHE A 164 8.55 4.13 -1.97
C PHE A 164 9.34 3.19 -1.05
N ASP A 165 10.18 2.31 -1.60
CA ASP A 165 10.94 1.33 -0.79
C ASP A 165 11.90 2.00 0.19
N VAL A 166 12.55 3.10 -0.21
CA VAL A 166 13.40 3.93 0.66
C VAL A 166 12.59 4.56 1.79
N LEU A 167 11.50 5.26 1.47
CA LEU A 167 10.64 5.89 2.48
C LEU A 167 10.05 4.87 3.45
N PHE A 168 9.68 3.68 2.95
CA PHE A 168 9.13 2.62 3.76
C PHE A 168 10.18 2.07 4.74
N ALA A 169 11.42 1.86 4.28
CA ALA A 169 12.53 1.42 5.14
C ALA A 169 12.92 2.48 6.19
N GLU A 170 12.91 3.77 5.82
CA GLU A 170 13.14 4.86 6.77
C GLU A 170 12.05 4.93 7.83
N PHE A 171 10.79 4.72 7.44
CA PHE A 171 9.65 4.72 8.35
C PHE A 171 9.64 3.48 9.26
N GLU A 172 10.04 2.31 8.73
CA GLU A 172 10.25 1.07 9.49
C GLU A 172 11.26 1.24 10.64
N LEU A 173 12.27 2.08 10.44
CA LEU A 173 13.35 2.30 11.41
C LEU A 173 13.03 3.35 12.49
N SER A 174 12.09 4.26 12.21
CA SER A 174 11.80 5.46 13.01
C SER A 174 10.94 5.16 14.25
#